data_AF-A0A1H2I7E4-F1
#
_entry.id   AF-A0A1H2I7E4-F1
#
_cell.length_a   1.000
_cell.length_b   1.000
_cell.length_c   1.000
_cell.angle_alpha   90.00
_cell.angle_beta   90.00
_cell.angle_gamma   90.00
#
_symmetry.space_group_name_H-M   'P 1'
#
loop_
_entity.id
_entity.type
_entity.pdbx_description
1 polymer ?
#
loop_
_entity_poly.entity_id
_entity_poly.type
_entity_poly.pdbx_seq_one_letter_code
_entity_poly.pdbx_strand_id
1 'polypeptide(L)'
;MVKRGSGGILMVGSAAGNMPIPNNATYAASKAFVNTFSESLRGEVSSRGVHVTLLAPGPVRTHTPSPEEESIVDKVVPDFLWHSSAKVAEMSLDALAHNKMRVVPGTLSKAMSVAGGYTPRAVVAPIVGGFYKKFSAE
;
A
#
# COMPACT_ATOMS: atom_id res chain seq x y z
N MET A 1 15.05 -7.71 -18.99
CA MET A 1 14.95 -8.69 -17.89
C MET A 1 14.60 -10.08 -18.43
N VAL A 2 13.44 -10.27 -19.07
CA VAL A 2 13.02 -11.59 -19.62
C VAL A 2 14.04 -12.26 -20.55
N LYS A 3 14.59 -11.53 -21.54
CA LYS A 3 15.66 -12.08 -22.42
C LYS A 3 16.94 -12.45 -21.68
N ARG A 4 17.23 -11.78 -20.56
CA ARG A 4 18.42 -12.00 -19.72
C ARG A 4 18.20 -13.13 -18.70
N GLY A 5 16.96 -13.55 -18.46
CA GLY A 5 16.63 -14.54 -17.43
C GLY A 5 16.80 -14.05 -15.99
N SER A 6 16.94 -12.74 -15.78
CA SER A 6 17.17 -12.16 -14.44
C SER A 6 16.69 -10.71 -14.32
N GLY A 7 16.23 -10.33 -13.14
CA GLY A 7 15.89 -8.96 -12.77
C GLY A 7 14.84 -8.88 -11.65
N GLY A 8 14.65 -7.67 -11.09
CA GLY A 8 13.63 -7.39 -10.09
C GLY A 8 12.81 -6.17 -10.48
N ILE A 9 11.50 -6.23 -10.24
CA ILE A 9 10.56 -5.12 -10.39
C ILE A 9 9.88 -4.88 -9.05
N LEU A 10 10.02 -3.68 -8.50
CA LEU A 10 9.29 -3.25 -7.30
C LEU A 10 8.13 -2.33 -7.72
N MET A 11 6.89 -2.77 -7.45
CA MET A 11 5.68 -2.03 -7.76
C MET A 11 5.18 -1.30 -6.51
N VAL A 12 4.93 0.01 -6.61
CA VAL A 12 4.47 0.83 -5.48
C VAL A 12 2.94 0.96 -5.50
N GLY A 13 2.29 0.01 -4.85
CA GLY A 13 0.85 -0.02 -4.58
C GLY A 13 0.45 0.78 -3.34
N SER A 14 -0.60 0.31 -2.66
CA SER A 14 -1.09 0.87 -1.39
C SER A 14 -1.99 -0.13 -0.66
N ALA A 15 -2.04 -0.03 0.66
CA ALA A 15 -3.07 -0.69 1.46
C ALA A 15 -4.49 -0.26 1.06
N ALA A 16 -4.63 0.97 0.54
CA ALA A 16 -5.88 1.51 0.01
C ALA A 16 -6.43 0.73 -1.19
N GLY A 17 -5.56 0.04 -1.95
CA GLY A 17 -5.97 -0.77 -3.09
C GLY A 17 -6.70 -2.07 -2.71
N ASN A 18 -6.83 -2.38 -1.41
CA ASN A 18 -7.47 -3.63 -0.95
C ASN A 18 -8.93 -3.45 -0.54
N MET A 19 -9.44 -2.21 -0.51
CA MET A 19 -10.79 -1.91 -0.03
C MET A 19 -11.38 -0.69 -0.74
N PRO A 20 -12.71 -0.58 -0.82
CA PRO A 20 -13.34 0.64 -1.30
C PRO A 20 -13.10 1.80 -0.32
N ILE A 21 -12.72 2.96 -0.85
CA ILE A 21 -12.53 4.20 -0.08
C ILE A 21 -13.39 5.30 -0.68
N PRO A 22 -14.61 5.53 -0.15
CA PRO A 22 -15.42 6.68 -0.52
C PRO A 22 -14.65 8.00 -0.31
N ASN A 23 -14.90 9.00 -1.17
CA ASN A 23 -14.17 10.27 -1.24
C ASN A 23 -12.70 10.16 -1.68
N ASN A 24 -12.22 8.96 -2.01
CA ASN A 24 -10.88 8.75 -2.58
C ASN A 24 -10.90 7.63 -3.65
N ALA A 25 -11.98 7.55 -4.41
CA ALA A 25 -12.30 6.43 -5.29
C ALA A 25 -11.24 6.20 -6.39
N THR A 26 -10.79 7.26 -7.06
CA THR A 26 -9.78 7.16 -8.13
C THR A 26 -8.44 6.65 -7.60
N TYR A 27 -8.02 7.13 -6.42
CA TYR A 27 -6.81 6.65 -5.78
C TYR A 27 -6.92 5.16 -5.42
N ALA A 28 -8.00 4.76 -4.73
CA ALA A 28 -8.23 3.37 -4.35
C ALA A 28 -8.26 2.45 -5.58
N ALA A 29 -8.95 2.84 -6.65
CA ALA A 29 -9.02 2.08 -7.89
C ALA A 29 -7.65 1.95 -8.59
N SER A 30 -6.89 3.05 -8.69
CA SER A 30 -5.55 3.00 -9.29
C SER A 30 -4.59 2.10 -8.52
N LYS A 31 -4.68 2.11 -7.17
CA LYS A 31 -3.85 1.25 -6.33
C LYS A 31 -4.33 -0.20 -6.32
N ALA A 32 -5.63 -0.45 -6.45
CA ALA A 32 -6.15 -1.80 -6.67
C ALA A 32 -5.62 -2.39 -7.98
N PHE A 33 -5.59 -1.60 -9.06
CA PHE A 33 -4.97 -2.00 -10.33
C PHE A 33 -3.50 -2.38 -10.13
N VAL A 34 -2.69 -1.50 -9.52
CA VAL A 34 -1.25 -1.77 -9.30
C VAL A 34 -1.04 -3.03 -8.46
N ASN A 35 -1.84 -3.20 -7.39
CA ASN A 35 -1.74 -4.37 -6.51
C ASN A 35 -1.96 -5.67 -7.30
N THR A 36 -3.13 -5.78 -7.95
CA THR A 36 -3.50 -6.99 -8.70
C THR A 36 -2.60 -7.21 -9.91
N PHE A 37 -2.28 -6.15 -10.66
CA PHE A 37 -1.39 -6.24 -11.82
C PHE A 37 0.00 -6.76 -11.42
N SER A 38 0.57 -6.26 -10.31
CA SER A 38 1.88 -6.71 -9.85
C SER A 38 1.90 -8.19 -9.47
N GLU A 39 0.87 -8.65 -8.78
CA GLU A 39 0.76 -10.05 -8.34
C GLU A 39 0.54 -10.99 -9.54
N SER A 40 -0.30 -10.60 -10.51
CA SER A 40 -0.49 -11.32 -11.77
C SER A 40 0.79 -11.37 -12.60
N LEU A 41 1.44 -10.22 -12.81
CA LEU A 41 2.68 -10.12 -13.59
C LEU A 41 3.76 -11.02 -12.99
N ARG A 42 3.87 -11.09 -11.65
CA ARG A 42 4.78 -12.02 -10.98
C ARG A 42 4.57 -13.45 -11.44
N GLY A 43 3.32 -13.91 -11.53
CA GLY A 43 2.97 -15.24 -12.02
C GLY A 43 3.48 -15.47 -13.43
N GLU A 44 3.23 -14.51 -14.33
CA GLU A 44 3.60 -14.58 -15.75
C GLU A 44 5.13 -14.63 -15.99
N VAL A 45 5.92 -13.92 -15.18
CA VAL A 45 7.37 -13.78 -15.42
C VAL A 45 8.24 -14.59 -14.46
N SER A 46 7.68 -15.23 -13.44
CA SER A 46 8.43 -15.99 -12.43
C SER A 46 9.30 -17.10 -13.04
N SER A 47 8.76 -17.86 -14.00
CA SER A 47 9.48 -18.92 -14.72
C SER A 47 10.61 -18.39 -15.62
N ARG A 48 10.64 -17.07 -15.85
CA ARG A 48 11.65 -16.37 -16.65
C ARG A 48 12.76 -15.76 -15.80
N GLY A 49 12.82 -16.07 -14.50
CA GLY A 49 13.84 -15.58 -13.57
C GLY A 49 13.68 -14.10 -13.19
N VAL A 50 12.50 -13.51 -13.41
CA VAL A 50 12.22 -12.12 -13.03
C VAL A 50 11.39 -12.11 -11.75
N HIS A 51 11.89 -11.43 -10.72
CA HIS A 51 11.16 -11.20 -9.48
C HIS A 51 10.25 -9.98 -9.63
N VAL A 52 9.05 -10.06 -9.08
CA VAL A 52 8.13 -8.93 -8.99
C VAL A 52 7.61 -8.88 -7.55
N THR A 53 7.80 -7.74 -6.91
CA THR A 53 7.39 -7.50 -5.52
C THR A 53 6.47 -6.29 -5.46
N LEU A 54 5.33 -6.45 -4.80
CA LEU A 54 4.39 -5.38 -4.50
C LEU A 54 4.69 -4.75 -3.14
N LEU A 55 4.96 -3.45 -3.10
CA LEU A 55 4.91 -2.65 -1.90
C LEU A 55 3.48 -2.08 -1.74
N ALA A 56 2.76 -2.45 -0.69
CA ALA A 56 1.40 -1.96 -0.40
C ALA A 56 1.33 -1.33 1.01
N PRO A 57 1.83 -0.09 1.19
CA PRO A 57 1.95 0.54 2.49
C PRO A 57 0.68 1.24 2.93
N GLY A 58 0.58 1.45 4.25
CA GLY A 58 -0.27 2.47 4.84
C GLY A 58 0.39 3.86 4.74
N PRO A 59 0.13 4.75 5.71
CA PRO A 59 0.74 6.08 5.77
C PRO A 59 2.27 6.03 5.82
N VAL A 60 2.93 6.84 5.00
CA VAL A 60 4.40 6.94 4.92
C VAL A 60 4.80 8.41 4.89
N ARG A 61 5.79 8.80 5.70
CA ARG A 61 6.34 10.16 5.73
C ARG A 61 7.87 10.16 5.66
N THR A 62 8.44 11.21 5.07
CA THR A 62 9.90 11.41 5.00
C THR A 62 10.48 11.94 6.31
N HIS A 63 9.67 12.70 7.04
CA HIS A 63 9.97 13.28 8.35
C HIS A 63 8.66 13.46 9.13
N THR A 64 8.74 13.68 10.44
CA THR A 64 7.58 14.10 11.23
C THR A 64 7.38 15.61 11.01
N PRO A 65 6.21 16.05 10.52
CA PRO A 65 5.94 17.47 10.30
C PRO A 65 5.90 18.23 11.63
N SER A 66 6.26 19.51 11.62
CA SER A 66 5.96 20.41 12.74
C SER A 66 4.46 20.74 12.78
N PRO A 67 3.91 21.25 13.90
CA PRO A 67 2.48 21.57 14.01
C PRO A 67 1.95 22.54 12.94
N GLU A 68 2.84 23.35 12.39
CA GLU A 68 2.56 24.35 11.35
C GLU A 68 2.54 23.72 9.93
N GLU A 69 3.19 22.58 9.75
CA GLU A 69 3.33 21.85 8.48
C GLU A 69 2.37 20.66 8.36
N GLU A 70 1.72 20.28 9.46
CA GLU A 70 0.79 19.16 9.50
C GLU A 70 -0.40 19.35 8.54
N SER A 71 -0.53 18.44 7.58
CA SER A 71 -1.74 18.32 6.77
C SER A 71 -2.90 17.79 7.61
N ILE A 72 -4.12 17.87 7.07
CA ILE A 72 -5.30 17.24 7.67
C ILE A 72 -5.08 15.74 7.85
N VAL A 73 -4.31 15.10 6.96
CA VAL A 73 -4.00 13.67 7.06
C VAL A 73 -3.09 13.40 8.26
N ASP A 74 -2.09 14.24 8.50
CA ASP A 74 -1.17 14.11 9.64
C ASP A 74 -1.91 14.24 10.98
N LYS A 75 -2.89 15.15 11.05
CA LYS A 75 -3.70 15.39 12.26
C LYS A 75 -4.67 14.26 12.58
N VAL A 76 -5.22 13.62 11.55
CA VAL A 76 -6.30 12.63 11.71
C VAL A 76 -5.76 11.20 11.81
N VAL A 77 -4.58 10.92 11.26
CA VAL A 77 -3.95 9.60 11.30
C VAL A 77 -3.00 9.51 12.50
N PRO A 78 -3.26 8.63 13.49
CA PRO A 78 -2.37 8.44 14.64
C PRO A 78 -0.91 8.18 14.27
N ASP A 79 0.03 8.80 15.00
CA ASP A 79 1.47 8.74 14.74
C ASP A 79 2.03 7.32 14.60
N PHE A 80 1.52 6.37 15.40
CA PHE A 80 1.99 4.98 15.39
C PHE A 80 1.64 4.20 14.10
N LEU A 81 0.75 4.75 13.24
CA LEU A 81 0.43 4.19 11.92
C LEU A 81 1.39 4.67 10.82
N TRP A 82 2.18 5.71 11.08
CA TRP A 82 3.11 6.25 10.10
C TRP A 82 4.42 5.47 10.08
N HIS A 83 4.91 5.19 8.87
CA HIS A 83 6.23 4.61 8.65
C HIS A 83 7.17 5.62 7.99
N SER A 84 8.47 5.55 8.31
CA SER A 84 9.47 6.35 7.60
C SER A 84 9.67 5.81 6.18
N SER A 85 9.80 6.71 5.20
CA SER A 85 10.07 6.34 3.81
C SER A 85 11.35 5.51 3.67
N ALA A 86 12.39 5.85 4.45
CA ALA A 86 13.65 5.11 4.49
C ALA A 86 13.45 3.66 4.94
N LYS A 87 12.66 3.42 6.00
CA LYS A 87 12.41 2.06 6.49
C LYS A 87 11.59 1.25 5.49
N VAL A 88 10.58 1.88 4.88
CA VAL A 88 9.76 1.25 3.84
C VAL A 88 10.61 0.88 2.61
N ALA A 89 11.53 1.74 2.20
CA ALA A 89 12.44 1.48 1.09
C ALA A 89 13.37 0.29 1.41
N GLU A 90 13.99 0.27 2.59
CA GLU A 90 14.84 -0.82 3.06
C GLU A 90 14.08 -2.16 3.03
N MET A 91 12.90 -2.23 3.65
CA MET A 91 12.06 -3.43 3.65
C MET A 91 11.67 -3.89 2.24
N SER A 92 11.45 -2.95 1.33
CA SER A 92 11.02 -3.26 -0.03
C SER A 92 12.15 -3.81 -0.89
N LEU A 93 13.36 -3.27 -0.73
CA LEU A 93 14.55 -3.75 -1.42
C LEU A 93 14.97 -5.14 -0.89
N ASP A 94 14.92 -5.34 0.43
CA ASP A 94 15.17 -6.65 1.04
C ASP A 94 14.17 -7.71 0.55
N ALA A 95 12.88 -7.37 0.52
CA ALA A 95 11.84 -8.24 0.01
C ALA A 95 12.02 -8.59 -1.48
N LEU A 96 12.41 -7.61 -2.30
CA LEU A 96 12.69 -7.82 -3.72
C LEU A 96 13.89 -8.77 -3.92
N ALA A 97 14.96 -8.57 -3.13
CA ALA A 97 16.14 -9.44 -3.14
C ALA A 97 15.76 -10.89 -2.80
N HIS A 98 14.83 -11.08 -1.86
CA HIS A 98 14.34 -12.40 -1.42
C HIS A 98 13.10 -12.91 -2.18
N ASN A 99 12.76 -12.32 -3.34
CA ASN A 99 11.62 -12.71 -4.19
C ASN A 99 10.28 -12.80 -3.45
N LYS A 100 10.07 -11.95 -2.44
CA LYS A 100 8.80 -11.89 -1.72
C LYS A 100 7.76 -11.24 -2.61
N MET A 101 6.57 -11.84 -2.69
CA MET A 101 5.49 -11.33 -3.54
C MET A 101 5.00 -9.96 -3.08
N ARG A 102 4.90 -9.73 -1.77
CA ARG A 102 4.23 -8.57 -1.20
C ARG A 102 4.84 -8.09 0.11
N VAL A 103 4.92 -6.78 0.29
CA VAL A 103 5.37 -6.08 1.49
C VAL A 103 4.26 -5.16 1.98
N VAL A 104 3.82 -5.37 3.22
CA VAL A 104 2.90 -4.48 3.94
C VAL A 104 3.59 -4.06 5.24
N PRO A 105 4.15 -2.83 5.31
CA PRO A 105 4.76 -2.30 6.53
C PRO A 105 3.74 -2.19 7.67
N GLY A 106 4.11 -2.69 8.86
CA GLY A 106 3.31 -2.61 10.08
C GLY A 106 2.34 -3.80 10.27
N THR A 107 2.29 -4.34 11.48
CA THR A 107 1.39 -5.45 11.85
C THR A 107 -0.08 -5.04 11.80
N LEU A 108 -0.40 -3.82 12.23
CA LEU A 108 -1.75 -3.28 12.17
C LEU A 108 -2.21 -3.01 10.73
N SER A 109 -1.35 -2.43 9.90
CA SER A 109 -1.62 -2.25 8.46
C SER A 109 -1.85 -3.59 7.76
N LYS A 110 -1.13 -4.64 8.17
CA LYS A 110 -1.32 -6.01 7.68
C LYS A 110 -2.68 -6.58 8.12
N ALA A 111 -3.08 -6.38 9.37
CA ALA A 111 -4.40 -6.79 9.86
C ALA A 111 -5.54 -6.05 9.14
N MET A 112 -5.41 -4.73 8.94
CA MET A 112 -6.37 -3.93 8.17
C MET A 112 -6.42 -4.35 6.69
N SER A 113 -5.28 -4.68 6.08
CA SER A 113 -5.23 -5.19 4.71
C SER A 113 -5.97 -6.53 4.57
N VAL A 114 -5.88 -7.41 5.56
CA VAL A 114 -6.63 -8.67 5.59
C VAL A 114 -8.12 -8.40 5.82
N ALA A 115 -8.47 -7.62 6.84
CA ALA A 115 -9.86 -7.30 7.15
C ALA A 115 -10.57 -6.64 5.96
N GLY A 116 -9.93 -5.68 5.28
CA GLY A 116 -10.50 -5.00 4.11
C GLY A 116 -10.73 -5.92 2.90
N GLY A 117 -9.93 -6.98 2.75
CA GLY A 117 -10.07 -7.95 1.66
C GLY A 117 -11.18 -8.98 1.88
N TYR A 118 -11.49 -9.32 3.14
CA TYR A 118 -12.42 -10.40 3.49
C TYR A 118 -13.73 -9.95 4.15
N THR A 119 -13.82 -8.70 4.59
CA THR A 119 -15.07 -8.15 5.16
C THR A 119 -16.00 -7.73 4.02
N PRO A 120 -17.31 -8.02 4.09
CA PRO A 120 -18.27 -7.60 3.06
C PRO A 120 -18.17 -6.11 2.75
N ARG A 121 -18.15 -5.76 1.47
CA ARG A 121 -17.98 -4.36 1.01
C ARG A 121 -19.05 -3.42 1.56
N ALA A 122 -20.27 -3.92 1.77
CA ALA A 122 -21.38 -3.16 2.37
C ALA A 122 -21.10 -2.73 3.82
N VAL A 123 -20.21 -3.44 4.53
CA VAL A 123 -19.79 -3.12 5.91
C VAL A 123 -18.55 -2.23 5.91
N VAL A 124 -17.56 -2.53 5.07
CA VAL A 124 -16.29 -1.78 5.03
C VAL A 124 -16.47 -0.38 4.47
N ALA A 125 -17.23 -0.22 3.39
CA ALA A 125 -17.31 1.04 2.67
C ALA A 125 -17.87 2.20 3.52
N PRO A 126 -18.95 2.03 4.31
CA PRO A 126 -19.43 3.09 5.20
C PRO A 126 -18.44 3.47 6.30
N ILE A 127 -17.76 2.48 6.91
CA ILE A 127 -16.77 2.71 7.98
C ILE A 127 -15.58 3.52 7.44
N VAL A 128 -15.00 3.06 6.33
CA VAL A 128 -13.87 3.73 5.68
C VAL A 128 -14.31 5.11 5.17
N GLY A 129 -15.50 5.21 4.57
CA GLY A 129 -16.06 6.48 4.11
C GLY A 129 -16.23 7.50 5.23
N GLY A 130 -16.68 7.08 6.42
CA GLY A 130 -16.80 7.94 7.60
C GLY A 130 -15.44 8.46 8.09
N PHE A 131 -14.40 7.63 8.06
CA PHE A 131 -13.03 8.05 8.36
C PHE A 131 -12.51 9.04 7.31
N TYR A 132 -12.66 8.72 6.02
CA TYR A 132 -12.12 9.56 4.93
C TYR A 132 -12.87 10.88 4.73
N LYS A 133 -14.15 10.97 5.13
CA LYS A 133 -14.90 12.23 5.14
C LYS A 133 -14.21 13.29 6.02
N LYS A 134 -13.48 12.88 7.06
CA LYS A 134 -12.70 13.79 7.91
C LYS A 134 -11.55 14.49 7.17
N PHE A 135 -11.09 13.92 6.05
CA PHE A 135 -10.06 14.54 5.20
C PHE A 135 -10.64 15.53 4.18
N SER A 136 -11.96 15.50 3.93
CA SER A 136 -12.64 16.34 2.94
C SER A 136 -13.51 17.45 3.58
N ALA A 137 -13.49 17.58 4.91
CA ALA A 137 -14.19 18.64 5.61
C ALA A 137 -13.32 19.91 5.61
N GLU A 138 -13.54 20.76 4.61
CA GLU A 138 -13.45 22.22 4.77
C GLU A 138 -14.76 22.74 5.37
#